data_AF-A0A060XY18-F1
#
_entry.id   AF-A0A060XY18-F1
#
_cell.length_a   1.000
_cell.length_b   1.000
_cell.length_c   1.000
_cell.angle_alpha   90.00
_cell.angle_beta   90.00
_cell.angle_gamma   90.00
#
_symmetry.space_group_name_H-M   'P 1'
#
loop_
_entity.id
_entity.type
_entity.pdbx_description
1 polymer ?
#
loop_
_entity_poly.entity_id
_entity_poly.type
_entity_poly.pdbx_seq_one_letter_code
_entity_poly.pdbx_strand_id
1 'polypeptide(L)'
;MPAMSSIASEANVDLCALFQMLEHFDFALLYNFRDGSFVHLIGGEEVEVSLDVEQCEHIPTKSIFVDSRTKINRIKMPPKKGEGPKQPPLIGRFGTSLKIGIVGLPNVGKSTFFNVLTKSQAAAENFPFCTIDPNESRVPIPDERYDYLCTFHKPLSKVPAFLNVVDIAGLVKGAHAGQGLGNAFLSHISACDGIFHMTRAFEDEDIIHVEGNVDPVRDIEIIHEELRLKDEESLGPIIDKLEKTAVRGGDKKLKPEYDIMLKVKNWISEEKKHVRFYNDWNEKEIDVLNKYLFLTSKPMIYLVNLSEKDYIRKKNKWLIKIKEWVDAHDPGAMVIPVSGGLEAKLQDMTDEEKDKYCEEAKTQSVLTKIIKTGYAALQLEYFFTAGPDEVRAWTVRKGSKAPQAAGKIHTDFEKGFIMAEVMKFQDFKEEGTENAVKAAGKYRQLGRNYIVEDGDIIFFKFNTPNAPKAAKK
;
A
#
# COMPACT_ATOMS: atom_id res chain seq x y z
N MET A 1 -31.64 -44.74 23.70
CA MET A 1 -31.55 -45.45 25.01
C MET A 1 -31.41 -46.94 24.72
N PRO A 2 -30.59 -47.72 25.44
CA PRO A 2 -29.45 -47.36 26.29
C PRO A 2 -28.23 -48.33 26.16
N ALA A 3 -27.12 -47.94 26.79
CA ALA A 3 -26.10 -48.79 27.44
C ALA A 3 -25.32 -49.83 26.61
N MET A 4 -24.01 -49.56 26.41
CA MET A 4 -22.93 -50.35 27.04
C MET A 4 -21.58 -49.66 26.80
N SER A 5 -21.33 -48.63 27.60
CA SER A 5 -19.99 -48.32 28.09
C SER A 5 -19.64 -49.38 29.15
N SER A 6 -18.92 -50.44 28.78
CA SER A 6 -18.32 -51.41 29.72
C SER A 6 -17.74 -52.57 28.93
N ILE A 7 -16.45 -52.51 28.60
CA ILE A 7 -15.44 -53.56 28.82
C ILE A 7 -14.10 -52.84 28.58
N ALA A 8 -13.58 -52.25 29.64
CA ALA A 8 -12.15 -52.13 29.82
C ALA A 8 -11.81 -53.15 30.90
N SER A 9 -11.44 -54.36 30.50
CA SER A 9 -10.71 -55.30 31.37
C SER A 9 -10.27 -56.51 30.56
N GLU A 10 -8.95 -56.68 30.49
CA GLU A 10 -8.30 -57.98 30.39
C GLU A 10 -8.63 -58.82 29.14
N ALA A 11 -7.98 -58.45 28.03
CA ALA A 11 -7.57 -59.45 27.06
C ALA A 11 -6.19 -59.06 26.54
N ASN A 12 -5.16 -59.81 26.93
CA ASN A 12 -3.85 -59.80 26.33
C ASN A 12 -4.00 -60.42 24.94
N VAL A 13 -4.52 -59.65 23.98
CA VAL A 13 -4.74 -60.12 22.62
C VAL A 13 -3.41 -60.02 21.88
N ASP A 14 -2.89 -61.18 21.51
CA ASP A 14 -1.70 -61.35 20.69
C ASP A 14 -1.82 -60.50 19.41
N LEU A 15 -0.94 -59.50 19.24
CA LEU A 15 -0.99 -58.53 18.14
C LEU A 15 -0.88 -59.19 16.75
N CYS A 16 -0.30 -60.38 16.67
CA CYS A 16 -0.26 -61.15 15.42
C CYS A 16 -1.65 -61.67 15.01
N ALA A 17 -2.53 -61.99 15.96
CA ALA A 17 -3.90 -62.42 15.67
C ALA A 17 -4.79 -61.24 15.26
N LEU A 18 -4.54 -60.04 15.81
CA LEU A 18 -5.27 -58.82 15.43
C LEU A 18 -4.93 -58.40 13.99
N PHE A 19 -3.67 -58.53 13.59
CA PHE A 19 -3.23 -58.23 12.23
C PHE A 19 -3.82 -59.19 11.18
N GLN A 20 -3.99 -60.46 11.51
CA GLN A 20 -4.66 -61.43 10.61
C GLN A 20 -6.18 -61.22 10.50
N MET A 21 -6.83 -60.62 11.51
CA MET A 21 -8.26 -60.26 11.42
C MET A 21 -8.51 -58.99 10.60
N LEU A 22 -7.52 -58.09 10.50
CA LEU A 22 -7.67 -56.77 9.88
C LEU A 22 -7.38 -56.70 8.38
N GLU A 23 -6.91 -57.77 7.74
CA GLU A 23 -6.80 -57.82 6.26
C GLU A 23 -8.15 -57.76 5.53
N HIS A 24 -9.28 -57.86 6.24
CA HIS A 24 -10.61 -57.88 5.64
C HIS A 24 -11.44 -56.61 5.78
N PHE A 25 -10.95 -55.56 6.44
CA PHE A 25 -11.68 -54.29 6.56
C PHE A 25 -10.74 -53.09 6.36
N ASP A 26 -10.99 -52.28 5.33
CA ASP A 26 -10.28 -51.03 5.03
C ASP A 26 -10.35 -50.06 6.21
N PHE A 27 -9.27 -49.90 6.97
CA PHE A 27 -9.13 -48.92 8.05
C PHE A 27 -7.82 -48.13 7.93
N ALA A 28 -7.85 -46.83 8.27
CA ALA A 28 -6.71 -45.92 8.24
C ALA A 28 -6.33 -45.44 9.65
N LEU A 29 -5.02 -45.42 9.95
CA LEU A 29 -4.42 -44.94 11.19
C LEU A 29 -3.64 -43.65 10.91
N LEU A 30 -3.89 -42.59 11.69
CA LEU A 30 -3.20 -41.30 11.56
C LEU A 30 -2.22 -41.09 12.73
N TYR A 31 -0.98 -40.71 12.42
CA TYR A 31 0.07 -40.44 13.40
C TYR A 31 0.29 -38.93 13.57
N ASN A 32 0.24 -38.44 14.81
CA ASN A 32 0.42 -37.03 15.13
C ASN A 32 1.89 -36.75 15.52
N PHE A 33 2.60 -36.04 14.64
CA PHE A 33 4.03 -35.74 14.81
C PHE A 33 4.34 -34.70 15.91
N ARG A 34 3.34 -34.07 16.52
CA ARG A 34 3.56 -33.00 17.51
C ARG A 34 3.71 -33.53 18.94
N ASP A 35 3.07 -34.66 19.25
CA ASP A 35 3.02 -35.28 20.58
C ASP A 35 3.28 -36.80 20.57
N GLY A 36 3.41 -37.43 19.39
CA GLY A 36 3.79 -38.84 19.25
C GLY A 36 2.63 -39.83 19.39
N SER A 37 1.38 -39.33 19.37
CA SER A 37 0.17 -40.14 19.53
C SER A 37 -0.35 -40.72 18.20
N PHE A 38 -1.06 -41.84 18.28
CA PHE A 38 -1.82 -42.41 17.16
C PHE A 38 -3.32 -42.17 17.38
N VAL A 39 -4.02 -41.70 16.35
CA VAL A 39 -5.47 -41.44 16.40
C VAL A 39 -6.18 -42.42 15.48
N HIS A 40 -7.20 -43.09 16.01
CA HIS A 40 -8.07 -44.00 15.27
C HIS A 40 -9.36 -43.28 14.88
N LEU A 41 -9.78 -43.38 13.62
CA LEU A 41 -11.08 -42.86 13.16
C LEU A 41 -12.02 -44.03 12.86
N ILE A 42 -13.14 -44.11 13.59
CA ILE A 42 -14.25 -44.99 13.26
C ILE A 42 -15.50 -44.11 13.14
N GLY A 43 -16.08 -44.04 11.94
CA GLY A 43 -17.39 -43.41 11.74
C GLY A 43 -17.48 -41.88 11.99
N GLY A 44 -16.35 -41.17 12.05
CA GLY A 44 -16.34 -39.70 12.11
C GLY A 44 -16.28 -39.07 13.51
N GLU A 45 -16.04 -39.85 14.57
CA GLU A 45 -15.69 -39.32 15.90
C GLU A 45 -14.26 -39.72 16.29
N GLU A 46 -13.50 -38.79 16.89
CA GLU A 46 -12.13 -38.99 17.34
C GLU A 46 -12.09 -39.66 18.73
N VAL A 47 -11.33 -40.76 18.86
CA VAL A 47 -11.05 -41.39 20.16
C VAL A 47 -9.53 -41.46 20.35
N GLU A 48 -9.06 -40.93 21.47
CA GLU A 48 -7.64 -40.86 21.83
C GLU A 48 -7.20 -42.18 22.50
N VAL A 49 -6.15 -42.81 21.96
CA VAL A 49 -5.59 -44.05 22.53
C VAL A 49 -4.09 -43.86 22.76
N SER A 50 -3.64 -44.01 23.99
CA SER A 50 -2.22 -43.97 24.36
C SER A 50 -1.58 -45.35 24.21
N LEU A 51 -0.52 -45.44 23.40
CA LEU A 51 0.32 -46.64 23.25
C LEU A 51 1.74 -46.31 23.74
N ASP A 52 2.25 -47.09 24.69
CA ASP A 52 3.63 -46.98 25.16
C ASP A 52 4.58 -47.63 24.14
N VAL A 53 5.41 -46.80 23.51
CA VAL A 53 6.33 -47.21 22.44
C VAL A 53 7.72 -47.43 23.02
N GLU A 54 7.98 -48.62 23.57
CA GLU A 54 9.36 -49.00 23.96
C GLU A 54 9.86 -50.33 23.38
N GLN A 55 9.10 -51.01 22.51
CA GLN A 55 9.58 -52.24 21.86
C GLN A 55 9.03 -52.40 20.44
N CYS A 56 9.72 -51.86 19.43
CA CYS A 56 9.48 -52.18 18.02
C CYS A 56 10.75 -51.94 17.17
N GLU A 57 11.73 -52.82 17.29
CA GLU A 57 12.73 -53.02 16.23
C GLU A 57 12.20 -54.09 15.28
N HIS A 58 12.22 -53.81 13.97
CA HIS A 58 11.87 -54.69 12.83
C HIS A 58 10.43 -54.58 12.29
N ILE A 59 10.22 -53.65 11.35
CA ILE A 59 9.19 -53.81 10.30
C ILE A 59 9.89 -53.67 8.93
N PRO A 60 9.79 -54.66 8.02
CA PRO A 60 10.41 -54.59 6.71
C PRO A 60 9.64 -53.66 5.76
N THR A 61 10.40 -52.89 5.00
CA THR A 61 9.96 -51.94 3.97
C THR A 61 9.30 -52.64 2.79
N LYS A 62 7.97 -52.54 2.66
CA LYS A 62 7.21 -52.44 1.40
C LYS A 62 5.74 -52.15 1.68
N SER A 63 5.10 -51.49 0.71
CA SER A 63 3.71 -51.02 0.67
C SER A 63 3.31 -49.92 1.67
N ILE A 64 3.76 -48.69 1.40
CA ILE A 64 3.00 -47.47 1.72
C ILE A 64 2.51 -46.91 0.39
N PHE A 65 1.19 -46.96 0.16
CA PHE A 65 0.53 -46.27 -0.94
C PHE A 65 0.29 -44.81 -0.53
N VAL A 66 0.86 -43.86 -1.27
CA VAL A 66 0.68 -42.42 -1.07
C VAL A 66 -0.46 -41.94 -1.96
N ASP A 67 -1.58 -41.53 -1.36
CA ASP A 67 -2.66 -40.85 -2.07
C ASP A 67 -2.16 -39.53 -2.68
N SER A 68 -2.58 -39.29 -3.92
CA SER A 68 -2.12 -38.27 -4.87
C SER A 68 -2.59 -36.84 -4.57
N ARG A 69 -2.70 -36.46 -3.29
CA ARG A 69 -3.09 -35.11 -2.85
C ARG A 69 -2.30 -34.56 -1.67
N THR A 70 -0.99 -34.84 -1.60
CA THR A 70 -0.14 -34.24 -0.56
C THR A 70 1.20 -33.79 -1.12
N LYS A 71 1.45 -32.47 -1.03
CA LYS A 71 2.65 -31.78 -1.53
C LYS A 71 3.93 -32.42 -0.98
N ILE A 72 4.81 -32.86 -1.87
CA ILE A 72 6.19 -33.24 -1.54
C ILE A 72 6.92 -32.00 -1.02
N ASN A 73 7.05 -31.88 0.30
CA ASN A 73 7.90 -30.86 0.93
C ASN A 73 9.36 -31.28 0.76
N ARG A 74 10.10 -30.52 -0.05
CA ARG A 74 11.57 -30.57 -0.11
C ARG A 74 12.14 -30.40 1.29
N ILE A 75 13.04 -31.30 1.68
CA ILE A 75 13.89 -31.17 2.87
C ILE A 75 14.60 -29.80 2.79
N LYS A 76 14.21 -28.86 3.65
CA LYS A 76 14.84 -27.55 3.77
C LYS A 76 16.18 -27.71 4.50
N MET A 77 17.26 -27.34 3.83
CA MET A 77 18.54 -27.03 4.48
C MET A 77 18.34 -25.94 5.54
N PRO A 78 19.16 -25.91 6.62
CA PRO A 78 19.01 -24.91 7.68
C PRO A 78 19.10 -23.50 7.10
N PRO A 79 18.24 -22.56 7.54
CA PRO A 79 18.21 -21.22 6.99
C PRO A 79 19.55 -20.53 7.26
N LYS A 80 20.17 -20.00 6.20
CA LYS A 80 21.21 -18.97 6.34
C LYS A 80 20.68 -17.90 7.28
N LYS A 81 21.51 -17.49 8.25
CA LYS A 81 21.22 -16.43 9.22
C LYS A 81 20.55 -15.22 8.53
N GLY A 82 19.27 -15.00 8.87
CA GLY A 82 18.65 -13.69 9.05
C GLY A 82 18.36 -12.87 7.80
N GLU A 83 17.44 -13.32 6.95
CA GLU A 83 16.56 -12.39 6.23
C GLU A 83 15.17 -12.55 6.86
N GLY A 84 14.67 -11.49 7.51
CA GLY A 84 13.29 -11.44 7.99
C GLY A 84 12.30 -11.64 6.85
N PRO A 85 11.01 -11.86 7.13
CA PRO A 85 9.99 -12.03 6.09
C PRO A 85 10.08 -10.86 5.10
N LYS A 86 10.46 -11.17 3.85
CA LYS A 86 10.57 -10.20 2.78
C LYS A 86 9.16 -9.67 2.52
N GLN A 87 8.95 -8.37 2.73
CA GLN A 87 7.65 -7.77 2.45
C GLN A 87 7.34 -7.91 0.95
N PRO A 88 6.07 -8.17 0.57
CA PRO A 88 5.72 -8.30 -0.83
C PRO A 88 6.12 -7.01 -1.57
N PRO A 89 6.71 -7.11 -2.76
CA PRO A 89 7.12 -5.95 -3.53
C PRO A 89 5.90 -5.10 -3.86
N LEU A 90 6.09 -3.80 -3.76
CA LEU A 90 5.03 -2.83 -3.92
C LEU A 90 4.98 -2.37 -5.40
N ILE A 91 3.79 -2.38 -6.00
CA ILE A 91 3.57 -1.81 -7.34
C ILE A 91 3.75 -0.28 -7.27
N GLY A 92 4.48 0.29 -8.23
CA GLY A 92 4.75 1.72 -8.37
C GLY A 92 6.23 2.05 -8.52
N ARG A 93 6.50 3.32 -8.81
CA ARG A 93 7.85 3.86 -8.99
C ARG A 93 8.64 3.79 -7.67
N PHE A 94 9.92 3.45 -7.75
CA PHE A 94 10.82 3.52 -6.60
C PHE A 94 11.31 4.96 -6.39
N GLY A 95 11.02 5.53 -5.23
CA GLY A 95 11.44 6.87 -4.87
C GLY A 95 10.65 7.43 -3.70
N THR A 96 11.02 8.63 -3.26
CA THR A 96 10.31 9.39 -2.20
C THR A 96 9.72 10.69 -2.70
N SER A 97 10.05 11.12 -3.92
CA SER A 97 9.47 12.29 -4.58
C SER A 97 8.32 11.87 -5.50
N LEU A 98 7.36 11.13 -4.94
CA LEU A 98 6.19 10.65 -5.68
C LEU A 98 5.16 11.77 -5.82
N LYS A 99 4.35 11.71 -6.88
CA LYS A 99 3.35 12.74 -7.22
C LYS A 99 1.95 12.15 -7.36
N ILE A 100 0.93 12.89 -6.95
CA ILE A 100 -0.48 12.53 -7.20
C ILE A 100 -1.11 13.52 -8.18
N GLY A 101 -1.74 12.99 -9.22
CA GLY A 101 -2.38 13.79 -10.28
C GLY A 101 -3.87 13.94 -10.07
N ILE A 102 -4.43 15.12 -10.29
CA ILE A 102 -5.88 15.35 -10.28
C ILE A 102 -6.43 15.08 -11.68
N VAL A 103 -7.30 14.08 -11.80
CA VAL A 103 -7.88 13.63 -13.08
C VAL A 103 -9.40 13.68 -13.02
N GLY A 104 -10.04 14.07 -14.11
CA GLY A 104 -11.49 14.20 -14.20
C GLY A 104 -11.90 14.90 -15.48
N LEU A 105 -13.16 14.75 -15.88
CA LEU A 105 -13.70 15.45 -17.05
C LEU A 105 -13.61 16.98 -16.89
N PRO A 106 -13.70 17.78 -17.97
CA PRO A 106 -13.85 19.23 -17.86
C PRO A 106 -15.01 19.62 -16.92
N ASN A 107 -14.87 20.78 -16.25
CA ASN A 107 -15.92 21.39 -15.42
C ASN A 107 -16.39 20.56 -14.20
N VAL A 108 -15.62 19.57 -13.75
CA VAL A 108 -15.95 18.81 -12.51
C VAL A 108 -15.48 19.48 -11.22
N GLY A 109 -14.72 20.59 -11.31
CA GLY A 109 -14.17 21.32 -10.17
C GLY A 109 -12.67 21.09 -9.89
N LYS A 110 -11.92 20.50 -10.82
CA LYS A 110 -10.47 20.20 -10.65
C LYS A 110 -9.64 21.42 -10.28
N SER A 111 -9.73 22.49 -11.07
CA SER A 111 -8.95 23.71 -10.82
C SER A 111 -9.36 24.40 -9.53
N THR A 112 -10.65 24.38 -9.16
CA THR A 112 -11.12 24.86 -7.85
C THR A 112 -10.48 24.05 -6.72
N PHE A 113 -10.49 22.72 -6.83
CA PHE A 113 -9.89 21.84 -5.83
C PHE A 113 -8.36 22.00 -5.75
N PHE A 114 -7.67 22.12 -6.88
CA PHE A 114 -6.24 22.40 -6.91
C PHE A 114 -5.93 23.73 -6.23
N ASN A 115 -6.66 24.81 -6.56
CA ASN A 115 -6.47 26.12 -5.93
C ASN A 115 -6.70 26.09 -4.42
N VAL A 116 -7.69 25.33 -3.95
CA VAL A 116 -7.94 25.13 -2.51
C VAL A 116 -6.78 24.39 -1.85
N LEU A 117 -6.22 23.38 -2.50
CA LEU A 117 -5.05 22.67 -2.00
C LEU A 117 -3.79 23.55 -1.98
N THR A 118 -3.58 24.38 -3.01
CA THR A 118 -2.37 25.21 -3.11
C THR A 118 -2.43 26.46 -2.25
N LYS A 119 -3.60 27.09 -2.07
CA LYS A 119 -3.76 28.24 -1.17
C LYS A 119 -3.52 27.91 0.30
N SER A 120 -3.69 26.65 0.70
CA SER A 120 -3.31 26.17 2.04
C SER A 120 -1.79 26.24 2.34
N GLN A 121 -0.97 26.67 1.37
CA GLN A 121 0.50 26.76 1.45
C GLN A 121 1.03 28.09 2.02
N ALA A 122 0.22 28.90 2.69
CA ALA A 122 0.63 30.20 3.22
C ALA A 122 1.61 30.07 4.42
N ALA A 123 2.82 29.52 4.17
CA ALA A 123 4.11 29.66 4.85
C ALA A 123 5.02 28.45 4.53
N ALA A 124 5.44 28.28 3.27
CA ALA A 124 6.56 27.38 2.96
C ALA A 124 7.59 28.16 2.14
N GLU A 125 8.67 28.57 2.81
CA GLU A 125 9.80 29.28 2.21
C GLU A 125 10.41 28.50 1.03
N ASN A 126 10.87 29.27 0.04
CA ASN A 126 11.48 28.83 -1.20
C ASN A 126 12.46 27.66 -1.04
N PHE A 127 12.20 26.54 -1.71
CA PHE A 127 13.21 25.50 -1.95
C PHE A 127 13.95 25.84 -3.27
N PRO A 128 15.21 26.30 -3.24
CA PRO A 128 15.90 26.90 -4.40
C PRO A 128 16.37 25.91 -5.48
N PHE A 129 15.91 24.65 -5.45
CA PHE A 129 16.42 23.57 -6.31
C PHE A 129 15.34 22.77 -7.04
N CYS A 130 14.07 23.20 -7.00
CA CYS A 130 13.01 22.52 -7.74
C CYS A 130 12.38 23.50 -8.73
N THR A 131 12.54 23.23 -10.02
CA THR A 131 11.68 23.82 -11.04
C THR A 131 10.27 23.34 -10.77
N ILE A 132 9.43 24.21 -10.21
CA ILE A 132 8.01 23.92 -10.03
C ILE A 132 7.35 24.33 -11.34
N ASP A 133 6.92 23.34 -12.12
CA ASP A 133 6.05 23.58 -13.26
C ASP A 133 4.76 24.26 -12.77
N PRO A 134 4.14 25.17 -13.55
CA PRO A 134 2.98 25.96 -13.09
C PRO A 134 1.77 25.13 -12.64
N ASN A 135 1.73 23.84 -13.00
CA ASN A 135 0.67 22.90 -12.64
C ASN A 135 1.07 21.91 -11.52
N GLU A 136 2.25 22.06 -10.91
CA GLU A 136 2.70 21.24 -9.79
C GLU A 136 2.75 22.07 -8.50
N SER A 137 2.40 21.46 -7.38
CA SER A 137 2.42 22.14 -6.10
C SER A 137 2.71 21.21 -4.93
N ARG A 138 3.28 21.76 -3.87
CA ARG A 138 3.69 21.01 -2.67
C ARG A 138 2.80 21.37 -1.49
N VAL A 139 1.89 20.48 -1.14
CA VAL A 139 0.95 20.71 -0.04
C VAL A 139 1.54 20.13 1.25
N PRO A 140 1.73 20.93 2.31
CA PRO A 140 2.18 20.42 3.60
C PRO A 140 1.14 19.45 4.17
N ILE A 141 1.61 18.37 4.78
CA ILE A 141 0.74 17.35 5.38
C ILE A 141 0.40 17.80 6.81
N PRO A 142 -0.87 18.07 7.13
CA PRO A 142 -1.24 18.43 8.50
C PRO A 142 -1.04 17.24 9.42
N ASP A 143 -0.22 17.35 10.47
CA ASP A 143 0.02 16.28 11.43
C ASP A 143 0.17 16.84 12.86
N GLU A 144 -0.79 16.50 13.72
CA GLU A 144 -0.80 16.85 15.14
C GLU A 144 0.46 16.39 15.88
N ARG A 145 1.09 15.29 15.43
CA ARG A 145 2.34 14.80 16.01
C ARG A 145 3.48 15.78 15.74
N TYR A 146 3.57 16.26 14.51
CA TYR A 146 4.54 17.25 14.09
C TYR A 146 4.31 18.59 14.83
N ASP A 147 3.06 19.03 14.92
CA ASP A 147 2.69 20.27 15.63
C ASP A 147 3.02 20.19 17.12
N TYR A 148 2.78 19.04 17.75
CA TYR A 148 3.18 18.78 19.13
C TYR A 148 4.70 18.89 19.31
N LEU A 149 5.49 18.26 18.44
CA LEU A 149 6.96 18.32 18.51
C LEU A 149 7.47 19.75 18.29
N CYS A 150 6.89 20.50 17.36
CA CYS A 150 7.21 21.90 17.14
C CYS A 150 6.87 22.78 18.34
N THR A 151 5.75 22.52 19.01
CA THR A 151 5.32 23.25 20.21
C THR A 151 6.23 22.96 21.39
N PHE A 152 6.63 21.69 21.54
CA PHE A 152 7.50 21.22 22.62
C PHE A 152 8.93 21.75 22.48
N HIS A 153 9.57 21.53 21.32
CA HIS A 153 10.97 21.88 21.11
C HIS A 153 11.20 23.36 20.77
N LYS A 154 10.17 24.07 20.27
CA LYS A 154 10.26 25.45 19.79
C LYS A 154 11.48 25.67 18.87
N PRO A 155 11.60 24.88 17.79
CA PRO A 155 12.80 24.88 16.96
C PRO A 155 12.96 26.17 16.16
N LEU A 156 14.19 26.47 15.74
CA LEU A 156 14.48 27.55 14.80
C LEU A 156 13.93 27.25 13.40
N SER A 157 13.98 25.99 12.96
CA SER A 157 13.48 25.49 11.67
C SER A 157 12.33 24.51 11.85
N LYS A 158 11.26 24.66 11.07
CA LYS A 158 10.06 23.81 11.08
C LYS A 158 9.80 23.32 9.66
N VAL A 159 10.05 22.05 9.38
CA VAL A 159 9.89 21.47 8.03
C VAL A 159 8.90 20.30 8.05
N PRO A 160 7.64 20.49 7.61
CA PRO A 160 6.67 19.41 7.53
C PRO A 160 6.97 18.47 6.36
N ALA A 161 6.24 17.35 6.29
CA ALA A 161 6.23 16.49 5.11
C ALA A 161 5.31 17.11 4.05
N PHE A 162 5.61 16.86 2.77
CA PHE A 162 4.87 17.44 1.65
C PHE A 162 4.29 16.35 0.74
N LEU A 163 3.06 16.57 0.28
CA LEU A 163 2.44 15.85 -0.83
C LEU A 163 2.62 16.65 -2.12
N ASN A 164 3.27 16.07 -3.13
CA ASN A 164 3.37 16.69 -4.46
C ASN A 164 2.07 16.43 -5.23
N VAL A 165 1.34 17.48 -5.58
CA VAL A 165 0.08 17.42 -6.31
C VAL A 165 0.27 18.06 -7.68
N VAL A 166 -0.26 17.41 -8.72
CA VAL A 166 -0.21 17.91 -10.10
C VAL A 166 -1.63 18.13 -10.60
N ASP A 167 -1.96 19.35 -11.03
CA ASP A 167 -3.19 19.60 -11.78
C ASP A 167 -3.02 19.08 -13.20
N ILE A 168 -3.95 18.23 -13.62
CA ILE A 168 -3.96 17.70 -14.97
C ILE A 168 -5.24 18.23 -15.63
N ALA A 169 -5.14 18.67 -16.88
CA ALA A 169 -6.23 19.26 -17.65
C ALA A 169 -7.53 18.40 -17.71
N GLY A 170 -8.59 18.86 -18.36
CA GLY A 170 -9.78 18.02 -18.55
C GLY A 170 -9.50 16.83 -19.48
N LEU A 171 -9.76 15.59 -19.04
CA LEU A 171 -9.82 14.44 -19.95
C LEU A 171 -11.16 14.49 -20.70
N VAL A 172 -11.12 14.35 -22.03
CA VAL A 172 -12.33 14.17 -22.85
C VAL A 172 -12.34 12.76 -23.44
N LYS A 173 -13.52 12.26 -23.77
CA LYS A 173 -13.68 10.98 -24.47
C LYS A 173 -12.91 10.98 -25.80
N GLY A 174 -12.24 9.88 -26.12
CA GLY A 174 -11.38 9.74 -27.30
C GLY A 174 -9.95 10.27 -27.12
N ALA A 175 -9.52 10.57 -25.89
CA ALA A 175 -8.18 11.08 -25.60
C ALA A 175 -7.06 10.12 -26.02
N HIS A 176 -7.25 8.80 -25.85
CA HIS A 176 -6.31 7.77 -26.30
C HIS A 176 -6.07 7.81 -27.82
N ALA A 177 -7.12 8.09 -28.60
CA ALA A 177 -7.06 8.20 -30.06
C ALA A 177 -6.53 9.56 -30.55
N GLY A 178 -6.08 10.43 -29.65
CA GLY A 178 -5.54 11.75 -29.98
C GLY A 178 -6.59 12.82 -30.30
N GLN A 179 -7.86 12.63 -29.93
CA GLN A 179 -8.85 13.70 -30.04
C GLN A 179 -8.53 14.81 -29.01
N GLY A 180 -8.45 16.06 -29.49
CA GLY A 180 -8.09 17.22 -28.66
C GLY A 180 -6.63 17.20 -28.18
N LEU A 181 -6.40 17.57 -26.92
CA LEU A 181 -5.08 17.56 -26.24
C LEU A 181 -4.76 16.22 -25.54
N GLY A 182 -5.48 15.14 -25.86
CA GLY A 182 -5.52 13.89 -25.08
C GLY A 182 -4.19 13.16 -24.87
N ASN A 183 -3.32 13.11 -25.89
CA ASN A 183 -2.01 12.44 -25.75
C ASN A 183 -1.04 13.18 -24.83
N ALA A 184 -1.06 14.53 -24.85
CA ALA A 184 -0.27 15.34 -23.91
C ALA A 184 -0.82 15.21 -22.47
N PHE A 185 -2.14 15.02 -22.33
CA PHE A 185 -2.76 14.80 -21.04
C PHE A 185 -2.35 13.46 -20.40
N LEU A 186 -2.37 12.37 -21.17
CA LEU A 186 -2.00 11.03 -20.68
C LEU A 186 -0.51 10.94 -20.30
N SER A 187 0.37 11.72 -20.95
CA SER A 187 1.78 11.79 -20.57
C SER A 187 1.99 12.47 -19.21
N HIS A 188 1.18 13.48 -18.86
CA HIS A 188 1.19 14.08 -17.52
C HIS A 188 0.71 13.10 -16.44
N ILE A 189 -0.29 12.25 -16.73
CA ILE A 189 -0.70 11.18 -15.80
C ILE A 189 0.43 10.15 -15.65
N SER A 190 1.13 9.80 -16.74
CA SER A 190 2.27 8.88 -16.70
C SER A 190 3.39 9.37 -15.78
N ALA A 191 3.61 10.68 -15.72
CA ALA A 191 4.58 11.30 -14.82
C ALA A 191 4.18 11.19 -13.34
N CYS A 192 2.90 11.02 -13.02
CA CYS A 192 2.39 10.86 -11.65
C CYS A 192 2.48 9.41 -11.18
N ASP A 193 2.32 9.19 -9.88
CA ASP A 193 2.42 7.89 -9.20
C ASP A 193 1.10 7.44 -8.57
N GLY A 194 0.12 8.34 -8.44
CA GLY A 194 -1.24 8.09 -8.00
C GLY A 194 -2.22 9.08 -8.63
N ILE A 195 -3.53 8.82 -8.47
CA ILE A 195 -4.59 9.63 -9.08
C ILE A 195 -5.65 10.03 -8.05
N PHE A 196 -5.92 11.33 -7.93
CA PHE A 196 -7.18 11.85 -7.41
C PHE A 196 -8.19 11.92 -8.55
N HIS A 197 -9.10 10.95 -8.61
CA HIS A 197 -10.14 10.91 -9.62
C HIS A 197 -11.35 11.74 -9.16
N MET A 198 -11.47 12.95 -9.70
CA MET A 198 -12.55 13.87 -9.37
C MET A 198 -13.77 13.68 -10.28
N THR A 199 -14.96 13.61 -9.69
CA THR A 199 -16.24 13.42 -10.38
C THR A 199 -17.25 14.47 -9.96
N ARG A 200 -18.07 14.95 -10.89
CA ARG A 200 -19.11 15.95 -10.62
C ARG A 200 -20.38 15.26 -10.19
N ALA A 201 -20.84 15.49 -8.96
CA ALA A 201 -22.09 14.97 -8.43
C ALA A 201 -23.02 16.10 -7.94
N PHE A 202 -23.12 17.18 -8.72
CA PHE A 202 -24.04 18.28 -8.50
C PHE A 202 -24.55 18.85 -9.83
N GLU A 203 -25.79 19.32 -9.81
CA GLU A 203 -26.42 20.07 -10.91
C GLU A 203 -26.21 21.56 -10.70
N ASP A 204 -25.91 22.25 -11.80
CA ASP A 204 -25.77 23.71 -11.87
C ASP A 204 -26.07 24.12 -13.31
N GLU A 205 -27.04 25.02 -13.50
CA GLU A 205 -27.51 25.48 -14.83
C GLU A 205 -26.45 26.30 -15.57
N ASP A 206 -25.53 26.95 -14.83
CA ASP A 206 -24.47 27.77 -15.40
C ASP A 206 -23.27 26.92 -15.86
N ILE A 207 -23.24 25.63 -15.53
CA ILE A 207 -22.09 24.75 -15.81
C ILE A 207 -22.48 23.63 -16.78
N ILE A 208 -22.04 23.78 -18.03
CA ILE A 208 -22.24 22.81 -19.10
C ILE A 208 -21.45 21.53 -18.82
N HIS A 209 -22.12 20.40 -18.94
CA HIS A 209 -21.51 19.07 -18.91
C HIS A 209 -21.09 18.64 -20.31
N VAL A 210 -19.88 18.10 -20.46
CA VAL A 210 -19.33 17.73 -21.78
C VAL A 210 -20.19 16.69 -22.50
N GLU A 211 -20.71 15.72 -21.75
CA GLU A 211 -21.61 14.67 -22.25
C GLU A 211 -23.10 15.07 -22.19
N GLY A 212 -23.41 16.38 -22.07
CA GLY A 212 -24.78 16.92 -22.06
C GLY A 212 -25.50 16.88 -20.71
N ASN A 213 -25.44 15.75 -19.99
CA ASN A 213 -26.07 15.59 -18.67
C ASN A 213 -25.09 15.05 -17.62
N VAL A 214 -25.33 15.37 -16.33
CA VAL A 214 -24.50 14.92 -15.21
C VAL A 214 -24.77 13.44 -14.91
N ASP A 215 -23.76 12.59 -15.14
CA ASP A 215 -23.79 11.17 -14.78
C ASP A 215 -22.39 10.73 -14.31
N PRO A 216 -22.13 10.77 -12.99
CA PRO A 216 -20.81 10.49 -12.45
C PRO A 216 -20.32 9.07 -12.73
N VAL A 217 -21.23 8.09 -12.83
CA VAL A 217 -20.85 6.69 -13.05
C VAL A 217 -20.33 6.52 -14.47
N ARG A 218 -21.07 7.03 -15.46
CA ARG A 218 -20.61 7.09 -16.85
C ARG A 218 -19.27 7.84 -16.96
N ASP A 219 -19.12 8.95 -16.25
CA ASP A 219 -17.91 9.76 -16.32
C ASP A 219 -16.68 9.02 -15.76
N ILE A 220 -16.85 8.23 -14.70
CA ILE A 220 -15.81 7.33 -14.18
C ILE A 220 -15.46 6.26 -15.22
N GLU A 221 -16.46 5.63 -15.83
CA GLU A 221 -16.25 4.60 -16.85
C GLU A 221 -15.48 5.13 -18.06
N ILE A 222 -15.79 6.35 -18.52
CA ILE A 222 -15.05 7.02 -19.60
C ILE A 222 -13.56 7.12 -19.24
N ILE A 223 -13.24 7.66 -18.05
CA ILE A 223 -11.83 7.83 -17.65
C ILE A 223 -11.14 6.48 -17.50
N HIS A 224 -11.80 5.50 -16.89
CA HIS A 224 -11.25 4.15 -16.74
C HIS A 224 -10.94 3.50 -18.09
N GLU A 225 -11.84 3.64 -19.05
CA GLU A 225 -11.66 3.07 -20.39
C GLU A 225 -10.52 3.78 -21.14
N GLU A 226 -10.43 5.11 -21.07
CA GLU A 226 -9.34 5.87 -21.70
C GLU A 226 -7.95 5.48 -21.16
N LEU A 227 -7.84 5.27 -19.84
CA LEU A 227 -6.58 4.81 -19.23
C LEU A 227 -6.23 3.39 -19.68
N ARG A 228 -7.23 2.50 -19.74
CA ARG A 228 -7.07 1.10 -20.19
C ARG A 228 -6.62 1.04 -21.64
N LEU A 229 -7.31 1.76 -22.53
CA LEU A 229 -7.00 1.80 -23.96
C LEU A 229 -5.61 2.38 -24.21
N LYS A 230 -5.15 3.33 -23.39
CA LYS A 230 -3.78 3.85 -23.50
C LYS A 230 -2.73 2.82 -23.10
N ASP A 231 -2.96 2.09 -22.03
CA ASP A 231 -2.09 0.98 -21.65
C ASP A 231 -2.08 -0.10 -22.73
N GLU A 232 -3.24 -0.46 -23.27
CA GLU A 232 -3.40 -1.40 -24.39
C GLU A 232 -2.59 -1.00 -25.63
N GLU A 233 -2.68 0.27 -26.04
CA GLU A 233 -1.89 0.82 -27.15
C GLU A 233 -0.38 0.67 -26.89
N SER A 234 0.06 0.94 -25.65
CA SER A 234 1.48 0.86 -25.27
C SER A 234 2.01 -0.57 -25.25
N LEU A 235 1.16 -1.56 -24.97
CA LEU A 235 1.55 -2.97 -24.85
C LEU A 235 2.02 -3.56 -26.17
N GLY A 236 1.39 -3.21 -27.29
CA GLY A 236 1.70 -3.77 -28.62
C GLY A 236 3.18 -3.63 -28.99
N PRO A 237 3.72 -2.40 -29.11
CA PRO A 237 5.12 -2.16 -29.45
C PRO A 237 6.11 -2.80 -28.46
N ILE A 238 5.75 -2.88 -27.18
CA ILE A 238 6.58 -3.50 -26.13
C ILE A 238 6.68 -5.01 -26.36
N ILE A 239 5.54 -5.66 -26.56
CA ILE A 239 5.45 -7.11 -26.77
C ILE A 239 6.13 -7.51 -28.08
N ASP A 240 5.95 -6.74 -29.16
CA ASP A 240 6.60 -6.99 -30.44
C ASP A 240 8.13 -6.95 -30.33
N LYS A 241 8.65 -5.98 -29.56
CA LYS A 241 10.09 -5.87 -29.30
C LYS A 241 10.60 -7.06 -28.48
N LEU A 242 9.86 -7.44 -27.43
CA LEU A 242 10.20 -8.59 -26.60
C LEU A 242 10.11 -9.91 -27.38
N GLU A 243 9.13 -10.08 -28.26
CA GLU A 243 9.01 -11.28 -29.10
C GLU A 243 10.22 -11.42 -30.03
N LYS A 244 10.62 -10.33 -30.71
CA LYS A 244 11.77 -10.32 -31.61
C LYS A 244 13.07 -10.68 -30.88
N THR A 245 13.25 -10.21 -29.66
CA THR A 245 14.51 -10.36 -28.91
C THR A 245 14.55 -11.65 -28.06
N ALA A 246 13.49 -11.93 -27.31
CA ALA A 246 13.40 -13.07 -26.39
C ALA A 246 13.07 -14.38 -27.12
N VAL A 247 12.09 -14.36 -28.04
CA VAL A 247 11.60 -15.58 -28.70
C VAL A 247 12.41 -15.84 -29.98
N ARG A 248 12.44 -14.88 -30.90
CA ARG A 248 13.12 -15.06 -32.20
C ARG A 248 14.64 -14.94 -32.08
N GLY A 249 15.13 -14.03 -31.25
CA GLY A 249 16.55 -13.84 -30.95
C GLY A 249 17.13 -14.83 -29.94
N GLY A 250 16.29 -15.62 -29.26
CA GLY A 250 16.72 -16.67 -28.34
C GLY A 250 17.26 -16.20 -26.98
N ASP A 251 17.04 -14.94 -26.58
CA ASP A 251 17.46 -14.45 -25.27
C ASP A 251 16.56 -15.00 -24.14
N LYS A 252 17.04 -16.08 -23.51
CA LYS A 252 16.36 -16.75 -22.39
C LYS A 252 16.16 -15.85 -21.17
N LYS A 253 16.91 -14.75 -21.02
CA LYS A 253 16.74 -13.81 -19.88
C LYS A 253 15.48 -12.96 -20.01
N LEU A 254 15.08 -12.62 -21.24
CA LEU A 254 13.91 -11.78 -21.53
C LEU A 254 12.62 -12.59 -21.70
N LYS A 255 12.72 -13.92 -21.86
CA LYS A 255 11.56 -14.79 -22.03
C LYS A 255 10.54 -14.69 -20.88
N PRO A 256 10.94 -14.67 -19.59
CA PRO A 256 10.00 -14.45 -18.49
C PRO A 256 9.28 -13.11 -18.58
N GLU A 257 9.99 -12.03 -18.94
CA GLU A 257 9.41 -10.69 -19.12
C GLU A 257 8.36 -10.71 -20.24
N TYR A 258 8.65 -11.35 -21.38
CA TYR A 258 7.70 -11.54 -22.47
C TYR A 258 6.42 -12.30 -22.04
N ASP A 259 6.58 -13.41 -21.32
CA ASP A 259 5.44 -14.23 -20.87
C ASP A 259 4.53 -13.46 -19.89
N ILE A 260 5.14 -12.67 -18.99
CA ILE A 260 4.41 -11.78 -18.09
C ILE A 260 3.66 -10.70 -18.88
N MET A 261 4.30 -10.11 -19.89
CA MET A 261 3.66 -9.08 -20.72
C MET A 261 2.50 -9.62 -21.56
N LEU A 262 2.55 -10.88 -22.00
CA LEU A 262 1.40 -11.55 -22.62
C LEU A 262 0.25 -11.75 -21.63
N LYS A 263 0.54 -12.13 -20.38
CA LYS A 263 -0.47 -12.22 -19.31
C LYS A 263 -1.12 -10.84 -19.06
N VAL A 264 -0.32 -9.78 -18.98
CA VAL A 264 -0.80 -8.40 -18.83
C VAL A 264 -1.68 -7.98 -20.02
N LYS A 265 -1.28 -8.31 -21.25
CA LYS A 265 -2.10 -8.07 -22.44
C LYS A 265 -3.45 -8.77 -22.37
N ASN A 266 -3.48 -10.05 -22.01
CA ASN A 266 -4.75 -10.77 -21.85
C ASN A 266 -5.66 -10.09 -20.81
N TRP A 267 -5.09 -9.62 -19.70
CA TRP A 267 -5.84 -8.93 -18.65
C TRP A 267 -6.39 -7.55 -19.07
N ILE A 268 -5.58 -6.76 -19.77
CA ILE A 268 -5.99 -5.41 -20.20
C ILE A 268 -6.92 -5.48 -21.41
N SER A 269 -6.58 -6.26 -22.44
CA SER A 269 -7.28 -6.28 -23.73
C SER A 269 -8.53 -7.16 -23.71
N GLU A 270 -8.41 -8.41 -23.24
CA GLU A 270 -9.49 -9.41 -23.34
C GLU A 270 -10.45 -9.31 -22.15
N GLU A 271 -9.91 -9.28 -20.93
CA GLU A 271 -10.69 -9.16 -19.70
C GLU A 271 -11.17 -7.73 -19.44
N LYS A 272 -10.63 -6.75 -20.16
CA LYS A 272 -10.95 -5.31 -20.04
C LYS A 272 -10.80 -4.75 -18.63
N LYS A 273 -9.78 -5.19 -17.89
CA LYS A 273 -9.54 -4.80 -16.48
C LYS A 273 -8.26 -4.01 -16.30
N HIS A 274 -8.24 -3.15 -15.28
CA HIS A 274 -7.05 -2.39 -14.89
C HIS A 274 -6.02 -3.29 -14.21
N VAL A 275 -4.73 -3.03 -14.39
CA VAL A 275 -3.64 -3.84 -13.81
C VAL A 275 -3.75 -3.96 -12.29
N ARG A 276 -4.15 -2.88 -11.61
CA ARG A 276 -4.30 -2.81 -10.15
C ARG A 276 -5.41 -3.70 -9.58
N PHE A 277 -6.36 -4.17 -10.39
CA PHE A 277 -7.47 -5.02 -9.93
C PHE A 277 -7.09 -6.50 -9.81
N TYR A 278 -5.92 -6.87 -10.33
CA TYR A 278 -5.43 -8.24 -10.23
C TYR A 278 -4.63 -8.40 -8.94
N ASN A 279 -5.17 -9.15 -7.98
CA ASN A 279 -4.61 -9.27 -6.62
C ASN A 279 -3.45 -10.27 -6.52
N ASP A 280 -3.26 -11.14 -7.52
CA ASP A 280 -2.36 -12.29 -7.45
C ASP A 280 -1.06 -12.12 -8.25
N TRP A 281 -0.58 -10.89 -8.41
CA TRP A 281 0.74 -10.65 -9.01
C TRP A 281 1.85 -11.18 -8.09
N ASN A 282 2.72 -12.04 -8.60
CA ASN A 282 3.89 -12.52 -7.85
C ASN A 282 5.05 -11.51 -7.87
N GLU A 283 6.09 -11.73 -7.05
CA GLU A 283 7.20 -10.77 -6.92
C GLU A 283 7.86 -10.40 -8.27
N LYS A 284 8.08 -11.40 -9.13
CA LYS A 284 8.73 -11.17 -10.43
C LYS A 284 7.83 -10.44 -11.41
N GLU A 285 6.53 -10.69 -11.34
CA GLU A 285 5.54 -9.97 -12.13
C GLU A 285 5.50 -8.49 -11.73
N ILE A 286 5.51 -8.20 -10.43
CA ILE A 286 5.54 -6.82 -9.90
C ILE A 286 6.81 -6.09 -10.34
N ASP A 287 7.98 -6.74 -10.32
CA ASP A 287 9.23 -6.15 -10.80
C ASP A 287 9.14 -5.75 -12.29
N VAL A 288 8.48 -6.57 -13.12
CA VAL A 288 8.24 -6.26 -14.53
C VAL A 288 7.22 -5.12 -14.68
N LEU A 289 6.11 -5.14 -13.95
CA LEU A 289 5.11 -4.06 -13.97
C LEU A 289 5.73 -2.70 -13.59
N ASN A 290 6.61 -2.68 -12.59
CA ASN A 290 7.30 -1.48 -12.13
C ASN A 290 8.29 -0.90 -13.16
N LYS A 291 8.72 -1.68 -14.14
CA LYS A 291 9.54 -1.21 -15.27
C LYS A 291 8.73 -0.36 -16.25
N TYR A 292 7.46 -0.69 -16.44
CA TYR A 292 6.59 -0.08 -17.46
C TYR A 292 5.68 1.01 -16.92
N LEU A 293 5.35 0.98 -15.61
CA LEU A 293 4.58 2.04 -14.93
C LEU A 293 3.24 2.37 -15.63
N PHE A 294 2.47 1.33 -15.95
CA PHE A 294 1.14 1.43 -16.55
C PHE A 294 0.24 2.44 -15.84
N LEU A 295 -0.63 3.11 -16.59
CA LEU A 295 -1.58 4.07 -16.03
C LEU A 295 -2.56 3.40 -15.08
N THR A 296 -3.05 2.22 -15.47
CA THR A 296 -4.02 1.42 -14.73
C THR A 296 -3.42 0.65 -13.54
N SER A 297 -2.11 0.75 -13.30
CA SER A 297 -1.48 0.21 -12.08
C SER A 297 -1.43 1.23 -10.94
N LYS A 298 -1.70 2.51 -11.22
CA LYS A 298 -1.60 3.59 -10.23
C LYS A 298 -2.77 3.49 -9.22
N PRO A 299 -2.53 3.71 -7.92
CA PRO A 299 -3.60 3.82 -6.93
C PRO A 299 -4.51 5.01 -7.26
N MET A 300 -5.82 4.83 -7.06
CA MET A 300 -6.83 5.87 -7.29
C MET A 300 -7.63 6.17 -6.02
N ILE A 301 -7.95 7.45 -5.82
CA ILE A 301 -8.86 7.94 -4.78
C ILE A 301 -9.96 8.73 -5.48
N TYR A 302 -11.21 8.33 -5.28
CA TYR A 302 -12.37 8.98 -5.90
C TYR A 302 -12.82 10.17 -5.05
N LEU A 303 -12.69 11.37 -5.60
CA LEU A 303 -13.19 12.61 -5.02
C LEU A 303 -14.53 12.94 -5.65
N VAL A 304 -15.61 12.77 -4.88
CA VAL A 304 -16.98 13.04 -5.36
C VAL A 304 -17.34 14.47 -5.00
N ASN A 305 -17.28 15.37 -5.98
CA ASN A 305 -17.55 16.78 -5.79
C ASN A 305 -19.06 17.04 -5.72
N LEU A 306 -19.53 17.56 -4.59
CA LEU A 306 -20.92 17.83 -4.27
C LEU A 306 -21.17 19.33 -4.14
N SER A 307 -22.44 19.71 -4.27
CA SER A 307 -22.87 21.03 -3.80
C SER A 307 -22.67 21.16 -2.29
N GLU A 308 -22.45 22.38 -1.81
CA GLU A 308 -22.31 22.66 -0.37
C GLU A 308 -23.51 22.12 0.43
N LYS A 309 -24.73 22.31 -0.10
CA LYS A 309 -25.97 21.83 0.51
C LYS A 309 -25.99 20.31 0.69
N ASP A 310 -25.61 19.56 -0.35
CA ASP A 310 -25.60 18.09 -0.30
C ASP A 310 -24.49 17.54 0.59
N TYR A 311 -23.32 18.20 0.59
CA TYR A 311 -22.21 17.85 1.45
C TYR A 311 -22.57 18.02 2.93
N ILE A 312 -23.12 19.17 3.32
CA ILE A 312 -23.54 19.45 4.70
C ILE A 312 -24.63 18.48 5.15
N ARG A 313 -25.64 18.24 4.31
CA ARG A 313 -26.73 17.30 4.62
C ARG A 313 -26.30 15.83 4.58
N LYS A 314 -25.11 15.53 4.06
CA LYS A 314 -24.57 14.16 3.85
C LYS A 314 -25.52 13.28 3.03
N LYS A 315 -26.18 13.85 2.03
CA LYS A 315 -27.16 13.15 1.18
C LYS A 315 -27.12 13.69 -0.23
N ASN A 316 -26.90 12.80 -1.19
CA ASN A 316 -26.86 13.11 -2.62
C ASN A 316 -27.34 11.89 -3.44
N LYS A 317 -27.99 12.14 -4.58
CA LYS A 317 -28.64 11.10 -5.39
C LYS A 317 -27.67 10.16 -6.13
N TRP A 318 -26.41 10.55 -6.31
CA TRP A 318 -25.40 9.76 -7.02
C TRP A 318 -24.43 9.02 -6.10
N LEU A 319 -24.25 9.45 -4.84
CA LEU A 319 -23.26 8.86 -3.93
C LEU A 319 -23.38 7.33 -3.78
N ILE A 320 -24.60 6.82 -3.64
CA ILE A 320 -24.84 5.38 -3.50
C ILE A 320 -24.40 4.64 -4.78
N LYS A 321 -24.81 5.14 -5.95
CA LYS A 321 -24.46 4.54 -7.24
C LYS A 321 -22.95 4.55 -7.49
N ILE A 322 -22.27 5.64 -7.14
CA ILE A 322 -20.81 5.73 -7.25
C ILE A 322 -20.16 4.71 -6.32
N LYS A 323 -20.62 4.59 -5.08
CA LYS A 323 -20.07 3.65 -4.12
C LYS A 323 -20.25 2.20 -4.56
N GLU A 324 -21.45 1.84 -5.02
CA GLU A 324 -21.74 0.51 -5.58
C GLU A 324 -20.85 0.20 -6.78
N TRP A 325 -20.67 1.16 -7.70
CA TRP A 325 -19.79 0.98 -8.85
C TRP A 325 -18.33 0.76 -8.43
N VAL A 326 -17.81 1.58 -7.50
CA VAL A 326 -16.43 1.46 -7.00
C VAL A 326 -16.23 0.14 -6.28
N ASP A 327 -17.16 -0.29 -5.44
CA ASP A 327 -17.03 -1.57 -4.72
C ASP A 327 -17.03 -2.78 -5.66
N ALA A 328 -17.74 -2.69 -6.79
CA ALA A 328 -17.79 -3.76 -7.79
C ALA A 328 -16.57 -3.79 -8.72
N HIS A 329 -16.02 -2.63 -9.09
CA HIS A 329 -14.98 -2.53 -10.12
C HIS A 329 -13.58 -2.26 -9.58
N ASP A 330 -13.48 -1.57 -8.44
CA ASP A 330 -12.24 -1.16 -7.80
C ASP A 330 -12.29 -1.39 -6.28
N PRO A 331 -12.38 -2.67 -5.87
CA PRO A 331 -12.58 -3.02 -4.48
C PRO A 331 -11.44 -2.50 -3.60
N GLY A 332 -11.81 -1.80 -2.52
CA GLY A 332 -10.86 -1.23 -1.56
C GLY A 332 -10.41 0.19 -1.89
N ALA A 333 -10.85 0.78 -3.00
CA ALA A 333 -10.58 2.18 -3.27
C ALA A 333 -11.38 3.14 -2.38
N MET A 334 -10.74 4.26 -2.07
CA MET A 334 -11.32 5.27 -1.20
C MET A 334 -12.24 6.19 -1.99
N VAL A 335 -13.48 6.31 -1.52
CA VAL A 335 -14.45 7.30 -2.03
C VAL A 335 -14.60 8.39 -0.97
N ILE A 336 -14.26 9.62 -1.31
CA ILE A 336 -14.30 10.78 -0.42
C ILE A 336 -15.24 11.83 -1.02
N PRO A 337 -16.42 12.05 -0.42
CA PRO A 337 -17.24 13.21 -0.73
C PRO A 337 -16.48 14.50 -0.41
N VAL A 338 -16.51 15.47 -1.30
CA VAL A 338 -15.89 16.79 -1.14
C VAL A 338 -16.86 17.84 -1.69
N SER A 339 -16.78 19.08 -1.20
CA SER A 339 -17.45 20.20 -1.86
C SER A 339 -16.42 21.28 -2.14
N GLY A 340 -16.03 21.43 -3.41
CA GLY A 340 -15.06 22.45 -3.81
C GLY A 340 -15.52 23.87 -3.48
N GLY A 341 -16.83 24.14 -3.55
CA GLY A 341 -17.41 25.42 -3.15
C GLY A 341 -17.29 25.71 -1.66
N LEU A 342 -17.60 24.71 -0.81
CA LEU A 342 -17.42 24.85 0.63
C LEU A 342 -15.95 25.05 0.99
N GLU A 343 -15.04 24.22 0.46
CA GLU A 343 -13.62 24.32 0.80
C GLU A 343 -13.01 25.64 0.32
N ALA A 344 -13.43 26.16 -0.83
CA ALA A 344 -13.01 27.49 -1.30
C ALA A 344 -13.49 28.59 -0.35
N LYS A 345 -14.74 28.50 0.13
CA LYS A 345 -15.28 29.44 1.12
C LYS A 345 -14.55 29.39 2.46
N LEU A 346 -14.20 28.19 2.94
CA LEU A 346 -13.46 28.02 4.20
C LEU A 346 -11.99 28.48 4.10
N GLN A 347 -11.41 28.50 2.90
CA GLN A 347 -10.03 28.95 2.68
C GLN A 347 -9.86 30.47 2.82
N ASP A 348 -10.91 31.25 2.53
CA ASP A 348 -10.85 32.71 2.61
C ASP A 348 -11.21 33.24 4.02
N MET A 349 -11.47 32.34 4.99
CA MET A 349 -11.78 32.64 6.39
C MET A 349 -10.55 32.52 7.28
N THR A 350 -10.53 33.25 8.39
CA THR A 350 -9.57 33.01 9.49
C THR A 350 -9.88 31.69 10.21
N ASP A 351 -8.93 31.14 10.97
CA ASP A 351 -9.13 29.88 11.71
C ASP A 351 -10.33 29.97 12.68
N GLU A 352 -10.47 31.10 13.37
CA GLU A 352 -11.58 31.35 14.31
C GLU A 352 -12.95 31.41 13.61
N GLU A 353 -13.02 32.09 12.45
CA GLU A 353 -14.24 32.18 11.64
C GLU A 353 -14.61 30.83 11.02
N LYS A 354 -13.60 30.08 10.58
CA LYS A 354 -13.75 28.75 10.02
C LYS A 354 -14.29 27.77 11.05
N ASP A 355 -13.76 27.78 12.27
CA ASP A 355 -14.23 26.93 13.36
C ASP A 355 -15.68 27.25 13.71
N LYS A 356 -16.01 28.54 13.87
CA LYS A 356 -17.38 28.99 14.11
C LYS A 356 -18.34 28.57 13.00
N TYR A 357 -17.94 28.73 11.73
CA TYR A 357 -18.76 28.31 10.59
C TYR A 357 -18.99 26.79 10.59
N CYS A 358 -17.93 26.02 10.84
CA CYS A 358 -17.99 24.56 10.89
C CYS A 358 -18.93 24.07 12.00
N GLU A 359 -18.89 24.70 13.18
CA GLU A 359 -19.80 24.42 14.29
C GLU A 359 -21.26 24.73 13.93
N GLU A 360 -21.54 25.94 13.43
CA GLU A 360 -22.90 26.39 13.09
C GLU A 360 -23.51 25.55 11.97
N ALA A 361 -22.75 25.31 10.90
CA ALA A 361 -23.19 24.51 9.75
C ALA A 361 -23.08 23.00 10.00
N LYS A 362 -22.55 22.57 11.15
CA LYS A 362 -22.29 21.15 11.51
C LYS A 362 -21.51 20.41 10.42
N THR A 363 -20.48 21.06 9.90
CA THR A 363 -19.63 20.58 8.81
C THR A 363 -18.17 20.63 9.22
N GLN A 364 -17.30 20.01 8.42
CA GLN A 364 -15.86 20.08 8.62
C GLN A 364 -15.17 20.03 7.26
N SER A 365 -13.99 20.64 7.18
CA SER A 365 -13.12 20.50 6.02
C SER A 365 -12.64 19.05 5.88
N VAL A 366 -12.63 18.55 4.66
CA VAL A 366 -12.16 17.19 4.33
C VAL A 366 -10.74 17.22 3.73
N LEU A 367 -10.15 18.40 3.50
CA LEU A 367 -8.83 18.54 2.87
C LEU A 367 -7.74 17.77 3.59
N THR A 368 -7.68 17.86 4.92
CA THR A 368 -6.71 17.11 5.73
C THR A 368 -6.82 15.60 5.50
N LYS A 369 -8.05 15.09 5.42
CA LYS A 369 -8.29 13.67 5.12
C LYS A 369 -7.84 13.33 3.71
N ILE A 370 -8.12 14.17 2.71
CA ILE A 370 -7.73 13.94 1.32
C ILE A 370 -6.20 13.92 1.18
N ILE A 371 -5.50 14.88 1.77
CA ILE A 371 -4.03 14.97 1.73
C ILE A 371 -3.40 13.73 2.39
N LYS A 372 -3.84 13.37 3.61
CA LYS A 372 -3.35 12.16 4.30
C LYS A 372 -3.63 10.88 3.52
N THR A 373 -4.83 10.76 2.94
CA THR A 373 -5.20 9.58 2.14
C THR A 373 -4.36 9.50 0.87
N GLY A 374 -4.13 10.63 0.18
CA GLY A 374 -3.25 10.69 -0.98
C GLY A 374 -1.82 10.28 -0.68
N TYR A 375 -1.27 10.77 0.43
CA TYR A 375 0.08 10.41 0.87
C TYR A 375 0.22 8.92 1.21
N ALA A 376 -0.76 8.37 1.94
CA ALA A 376 -0.81 6.95 2.25
C ALA A 376 -1.01 6.07 1.00
N ALA A 377 -1.80 6.52 0.02
CA ALA A 377 -1.99 5.81 -1.24
C ALA A 377 -0.70 5.71 -2.07
N LEU A 378 0.18 6.71 -1.97
CA LEU A 378 1.54 6.68 -2.54
C LEU A 378 2.50 5.78 -1.73
N GLN A 379 2.02 5.11 -0.67
CA GLN A 379 2.80 4.25 0.22
C GLN A 379 3.98 4.98 0.86
N LEU A 380 3.77 6.26 1.16
CA LEU A 380 4.71 7.10 1.86
C LEU A 380 4.36 7.16 3.35
N GLU A 381 5.40 7.17 4.16
CA GLU A 381 5.38 7.35 5.61
C GLU A 381 6.49 8.35 5.95
N TYR A 382 6.52 8.89 7.17
CA TYR A 382 7.62 9.76 7.59
C TYR A 382 8.05 9.49 9.02
N PHE A 383 9.31 9.75 9.28
CA PHE A 383 9.88 9.81 10.63
C PHE A 383 10.27 11.26 10.95
N PHE A 384 10.45 11.56 12.23
CA PHE A 384 10.82 12.87 12.71
C PHE A 384 12.28 12.90 13.16
N THR A 385 12.96 14.00 12.86
CA THR A 385 14.09 14.48 13.66
C THR A 385 13.61 15.68 14.46
N ALA A 386 13.85 15.70 15.77
CA ALA A 386 13.32 16.74 16.64
C ALA A 386 14.40 17.25 17.62
N GLY A 387 14.56 18.57 17.67
CA GLY A 387 15.52 19.25 18.55
C GLY A 387 15.29 20.76 18.56
N PRO A 388 16.08 21.53 19.32
CA PRO A 388 15.96 22.99 19.41
C PRO A 388 16.35 23.71 18.11
N ASP A 389 17.15 23.08 17.25
CA ASP A 389 17.55 23.68 15.98
C ASP A 389 16.48 23.46 14.91
N GLU A 390 16.01 22.21 14.77
CA GLU A 390 15.05 21.82 13.74
C GLU A 390 14.08 20.74 14.24
N VAL A 391 12.81 20.86 13.87
CA VAL A 391 11.86 19.75 13.83
C VAL A 391 11.48 19.52 12.37
N ARG A 392 11.70 18.29 11.89
CA ARG A 392 11.50 17.95 10.49
C ARG A 392 10.89 16.57 10.31
N ALA A 393 9.93 16.48 9.40
CA ALA A 393 9.35 15.22 8.94
C ALA A 393 10.02 14.75 7.64
N TRP A 394 10.61 13.56 7.68
CA TRP A 394 11.39 12.97 6.58
C TRP A 394 10.58 11.88 5.87
N THR A 395 10.15 12.16 4.65
CA THR A 395 9.42 11.21 3.79
C THR A 395 10.29 9.99 3.44
N VAL A 396 9.77 8.80 3.71
CA VAL A 396 10.31 7.49 3.32
C VAL A 396 9.20 6.64 2.69
N ARG A 397 9.56 5.61 1.93
CA ARG A 397 8.57 4.63 1.46
C ARG A 397 8.26 3.67 2.61
N LYS A 398 7.01 3.24 2.74
CA LYS A 398 6.63 2.16 3.65
C LYS A 398 7.56 0.94 3.49
N GLY A 399 8.03 0.40 4.62
CA GLY A 399 8.97 -0.72 4.63
C GLY A 399 10.45 -0.33 4.47
N SER A 400 10.78 0.98 4.43
CA SER A 400 12.17 1.44 4.38
C SER A 400 12.94 1.02 5.62
N LYS A 401 14.15 0.49 5.44
CA LYS A 401 15.03 0.14 6.54
C LYS A 401 15.72 1.37 7.12
N ALA A 402 16.15 1.30 8.38
CA ALA A 402 16.82 2.40 9.07
C ALA A 402 18.00 3.03 8.29
N PRO A 403 18.90 2.28 7.63
CA PRO A 403 19.97 2.88 6.82
C PRO A 403 19.45 3.67 5.61
N GLN A 404 18.40 3.18 4.94
CA GLN A 404 17.79 3.83 3.78
C GLN A 404 17.08 5.12 4.19
N ALA A 405 16.42 5.11 5.36
CA ALA A 405 15.82 6.29 5.96
C ALA A 405 16.90 7.34 6.33
N ALA A 406 18.01 6.91 6.92
CA ALA A 406 19.14 7.78 7.24
C ALA A 406 19.74 8.42 5.97
N GLY A 407 19.81 7.68 4.87
CA GLY A 407 20.25 8.16 3.56
C GLY A 407 19.42 9.31 2.99
N LYS A 408 18.17 9.49 3.45
CA LYS A 408 17.31 10.63 3.06
C LYS A 408 17.75 11.94 3.69
N ILE A 409 18.40 11.89 4.85
CA ILE A 409 19.03 13.06 5.47
C ILE A 409 20.30 13.40 4.69
N HIS A 410 21.19 12.42 4.55
CA HIS A 410 22.42 12.56 3.79
C HIS A 410 23.00 11.19 3.42
N THR A 411 23.61 11.08 2.24
CA THR A 411 24.13 9.78 1.74
C THR A 411 25.22 9.16 2.62
N ASP A 412 25.96 9.97 3.38
CA ASP A 412 26.98 9.47 4.32
C ASP A 412 26.37 8.75 5.53
N PHE A 413 25.15 9.11 5.95
CA PHE A 413 24.48 8.42 7.05
C PHE A 413 24.14 6.98 6.67
N GLU A 414 23.75 6.74 5.42
CA GLU A 414 23.47 5.39 4.92
C GLU A 414 24.75 4.57 4.80
N LYS A 415 25.81 5.14 4.20
CA LYS A 415 27.11 4.46 4.03
C LYS A 415 27.78 4.16 5.37
N GLY A 416 27.77 5.13 6.26
CA GLY A 416 28.39 5.08 7.59
C GLY A 416 27.50 4.53 8.69
N PHE A 417 26.30 4.02 8.36
CA PHE A 417 25.28 3.65 9.35
C PHE A 417 25.82 2.67 10.41
N ILE A 418 25.68 3.07 11.68
CA ILE A 418 25.96 2.24 12.86
C ILE A 418 24.64 1.72 13.44
N MET A 419 23.78 2.65 13.87
CA MET A 419 22.48 2.35 14.48
C MET A 419 21.54 3.57 14.42
N ALA A 420 20.26 3.31 14.61
CA ALA A 420 19.24 4.32 14.84
C ALA A 420 18.80 4.27 16.30
N GLU A 421 18.90 5.40 17.01
CA GLU A 421 18.25 5.61 18.29
C GLU A 421 16.82 6.07 18.02
N VAL A 422 15.84 5.24 18.39
CA VAL A 422 14.44 5.43 18.03
C VAL A 422 13.58 5.50 19.28
N MET A 423 12.71 6.50 19.33
CA MET A 423 11.60 6.59 20.27
C MET A 423 10.29 6.75 19.51
N LYS A 424 9.23 6.09 19.97
CA LYS A 424 7.89 6.27 19.38
C LYS A 424 7.34 7.63 19.81
N PHE A 425 6.62 8.29 18.91
CA PHE A 425 5.95 9.56 19.24
C PHE A 425 5.05 9.43 20.48
N GLN A 426 4.30 8.33 20.59
CA GLN A 426 3.39 8.10 21.71
C GLN A 426 4.16 8.01 23.04
N ASP A 427 5.28 7.28 23.07
CA ASP A 427 6.14 7.19 24.24
C ASP A 427 6.71 8.58 24.61
N PHE A 428 7.13 9.37 23.62
CA PHE A 428 7.61 10.73 23.87
C PHE A 428 6.53 11.65 24.45
N LYS A 429 5.31 11.56 23.92
CA LYS A 429 4.17 12.37 24.37
C LYS A 429 3.74 12.01 25.80
N GLU A 430 3.82 10.73 26.18
CA GLU A 430 3.48 10.24 27.52
C GLU A 430 4.52 10.62 28.58
N GLU A 431 5.80 10.42 28.28
CA GLU A 431 6.89 10.64 29.24
C GLU A 431 7.36 12.11 29.28
N GLY A 432 7.00 12.90 28.26
CA GLY A 432 7.21 14.34 28.17
C GLY A 432 8.65 14.79 27.83
N THR A 433 9.69 14.02 28.17
CA THR A 433 11.09 14.38 27.82
C THR A 433 11.87 13.18 27.31
N GLU A 434 12.88 13.41 26.46
CA GLU A 434 13.75 12.33 25.96
C GLU A 434 14.45 11.57 27.11
N ASN A 435 14.84 12.27 28.18
CA ASN A 435 15.44 11.64 29.36
C ASN A 435 14.46 10.74 30.11
N ALA A 436 13.18 11.13 30.19
CA ALA A 436 12.15 10.29 30.79
C ALA A 436 11.86 9.05 29.93
N VAL A 437 11.80 9.19 28.61
CA VAL A 437 11.69 8.04 27.68
C VAL A 437 12.87 7.07 27.83
N LYS A 438 14.09 7.59 27.98
CA LYS A 438 15.29 6.80 28.26
C LYS A 438 15.21 6.08 29.60
N ALA A 439 14.81 6.78 30.66
CA ALA A 439 14.64 6.21 32.00
C ALA A 439 13.56 5.12 32.05
N ALA A 440 12.50 5.26 31.26
CA ALA A 440 11.44 4.27 31.10
C ALA A 440 11.84 3.06 30.21
N GLY A 441 13.06 3.03 29.66
CA GLY A 441 13.53 1.95 28.78
C GLY A 441 12.84 1.91 27.41
N LYS A 442 12.13 2.98 27.03
CA LYS A 442 11.40 3.10 25.75
C LYS A 442 12.25 3.69 24.62
N TYR A 443 13.49 4.08 24.92
CA TYR A 443 14.48 4.57 23.95
C TYR A 443 15.32 3.43 23.37
N ARG A 444 15.08 3.05 22.12
CA ARG A 444 15.59 1.81 21.53
C ARG A 444 16.77 2.07 20.61
N GLN A 445 17.79 1.22 20.69
CA GLN A 445 18.88 1.18 19.72
C GLN A 445 18.62 0.09 18.69
N LEU A 446 18.44 0.50 17.44
CA LEU A 446 17.97 -0.36 16.37
C LEU A 446 19.01 -0.46 15.25
N GLY A 447 19.24 -1.68 14.80
CA GLY A 447 20.24 -2.00 13.78
C GLY A 447 19.73 -1.86 12.36
N ARG A 448 20.56 -2.32 11.40
CA ARG A 448 20.33 -2.18 9.94
C ARG A 448 19.04 -2.82 9.42
N ASN A 449 18.50 -3.81 10.12
CA ASN A 449 17.30 -4.54 9.71
C ASN A 449 16.00 -3.96 10.28
N TYR A 450 16.08 -2.91 11.10
CA TYR A 450 14.88 -2.24 11.58
C TYR A 450 14.15 -1.56 10.42
N ILE A 451 12.86 -1.80 10.35
CA ILE A 451 11.94 -1.13 9.43
C ILE A 451 11.44 0.10 10.17
N VAL A 452 11.67 1.27 9.59
CA VAL A 452 11.19 2.53 10.17
C VAL A 452 9.67 2.52 10.16
N GLU A 453 9.08 2.92 11.28
CA GLU A 453 7.63 3.03 11.42
C GLU A 453 7.21 4.49 11.34
N ASP A 454 5.99 4.73 10.85
CA ASP A 454 5.43 6.07 10.72
C ASP A 454 5.38 6.81 12.07
N GLY A 455 5.91 8.03 12.10
CA GLY A 455 5.99 8.87 13.29
C GLY A 455 7.10 8.49 14.29
N ASP A 456 8.01 7.58 13.94
CA ASP A 456 9.24 7.37 14.72
C ASP A 456 10.00 8.69 14.88
N ILE A 457 10.52 8.97 16.08
CA ILE A 457 11.48 10.06 16.29
C ILE A 457 12.86 9.43 16.37
N ILE A 458 13.75 9.81 15.45
CA ILE A 458 14.99 9.09 15.20
C ILE A 458 16.21 10.00 15.32
N PHE A 459 17.22 9.52 16.03
CA PHE A 459 18.59 10.03 15.99
C PHE A 459 19.53 8.97 15.42
N PHE A 460 20.20 9.26 14.30
CA PHE A 460 21.09 8.30 13.65
C PHE A 460 22.54 8.44 14.14
N LYS A 461 23.16 7.31 14.48
CA LYS A 461 24.62 7.22 14.71
C LYS A 461 25.29 6.68 13.44
N PHE A 462 26.30 7.38 12.96
CA PHE A 462 27.07 6.99 11.80
C PHE A 462 28.54 7.34 11.98
N ASN A 463 29.42 6.61 11.28
CA ASN A 463 30.83 6.98 11.17
C ASN A 463 30.99 7.92 9.98
N THR A 464 31.77 8.99 10.16
CA THR A 464 32.19 9.81 9.03
C THR A 464 33.21 9.02 8.20
N PRO A 465 33.06 8.96 6.86
CA PRO A 465 33.99 8.24 5.98
C PRO A 465 35.47 8.68 6.15
N ASN A 466 35.69 9.89 6.66
CA ASN A 466 37.00 10.52 6.86
C ASN A 466 37.45 10.59 8.33
N ALA A 467 36.79 9.91 9.27
CA ALA A 467 37.32 9.82 10.64
C ALA A 467 38.67 9.08 10.61
N PRO A 468 39.78 9.68 11.08
CA PRO A 468 41.02 8.95 11.22
C PRO A 468 40.77 7.76 12.14
N LYS A 469 41.10 6.55 11.66
CA LYS A 469 41.01 5.34 12.48
C LYS A 469 41.81 5.60 13.75
N ALA A 470 41.12 5.69 14.89
CA ALA A 470 41.77 5.79 16.19
C ALA A 470 42.79 4.65 16.26
N ALA A 471 44.07 5.00 16.34
CA ALA A 471 45.14 4.04 16.49
C ALA A 471 44.81 3.20 17.73
N LYS A 472 44.60 1.90 17.54
CA LYS A 472 44.50 0.96 18.65
C LYS A 472 45.80 1.08 19.44
N LYS A 473 45.73 1.64 20.64
CA LYS A 473 46.80 1.58 21.63
C LYS A 473 46.91 0.16 22.18
#